data_AF-A0A8J7XNX6-F1
#
_entry.id   AF-A0A8J7XNX6-F1
#
_cell.length_a   1.000
_cell.length_b   1.000
_cell.length_c   1.000
_cell.angle_alpha   90.00
_cell.angle_beta   90.00
_cell.angle_gamma   90.00
#
_symmetry.space_group_name_H-M   'P 1'
#
loop_
_entity.id
_entity.type
_entity.pdbx_description
1 polymer ?
#
loop_
_entity_poly.entity_id
_entity_poly.type
_entity_poly.pdbx_seq_one_letter_code
_entity_poly.pdbx_strand_id
1 'polypeptide(L)'
;MEKSVAALMIMVVIVSGANSAALLLTMGDQTEGHFTITLDLKGLTDSGMVTAEVFQPLYENPGLDIMQPVQNYDYDYQPGLWTVSSLFDTSTYFVVGDAAYTTDVLGATKLSYALASGGSLENPEGRTDSLLTRRERDQGNLIIVGGPAVNPTATEFGGYFGISYRHKPQESFSITCERKNIYLDLALYPYEDICIVYIGQFDTRNVMLVWGYEWQGTYAGSMFMADPVTWEQYKDAYLLLLRWKDYNRDGLVQMAEITVEQFA
;
A
#
# COMPACT_ATOMS: atom_id res chain seq x y z
N MET A 1 12.90 -7.99 -43.06
CA MET A 1 13.21 -6.69 -42.45
C MET A 1 12.14 -6.44 -41.41
N GLU A 2 12.41 -6.83 -40.17
CA GLU A 2 11.44 -6.70 -39.07
C GLU A 2 11.28 -5.22 -38.70
N LYS A 3 10.03 -4.77 -38.58
CA LYS A 3 9.73 -3.43 -38.07
C LYS A 3 9.86 -3.46 -36.55
N SER A 4 10.91 -2.83 -36.02
CA SER A 4 11.01 -2.60 -34.58
C SER A 4 9.91 -1.62 -34.15
N VAL A 5 9.08 -2.03 -33.19
CA VAL A 5 8.09 -1.17 -32.55
C VAL A 5 8.73 -0.65 -31.27
N ALA A 6 8.99 0.65 -31.20
CA ALA A 6 9.39 1.29 -29.95
C ALA A 6 8.14 1.72 -29.18
N ALA A 7 8.02 1.28 -27.93
CA ALA A 7 6.98 1.75 -27.01
C ALA A 7 7.59 2.80 -26.08
N LEU A 8 7.05 4.02 -26.13
CA LEU A 8 7.37 5.07 -25.18
C LEU A 8 6.25 5.14 -24.14
N MET A 9 6.58 4.88 -22.89
CA MET A 9 5.65 5.05 -21.77
C MET A 9 5.98 6.38 -21.07
N ILE A 10 5.02 7.29 -21.02
CA ILE A 10 5.14 8.55 -20.28
C ILE A 10 4.14 8.50 -19.14
N MET A 11 4.65 8.64 -17.92
CA MET A 11 3.83 8.82 -16.74
C MET A 11 3.72 10.32 -16.44
N VAL A 12 2.51 10.85 -16.47
CA VAL A 12 2.22 12.24 -16.12
C VAL A 12 1.43 12.24 -14.83
N VAL A 13 2.02 12.75 -13.75
CA VAL A 13 1.34 12.93 -12.47
C VAL A 13 0.88 14.39 -12.37
N ILE A 14 -0.42 14.61 -12.34
CA ILE A 14 -1.02 15.94 -12.20
C ILE A 14 -1.58 16.05 -10.78
N VAL A 15 -0.97 16.89 -9.96
CA VAL A 15 -1.51 17.25 -8.64
C VAL A 15 -2.24 18.57 -8.81
N SER A 16 -3.56 18.53 -8.89
CA SER A 16 -4.39 19.72 -9.08
C SER A 16 -5.60 19.68 -8.15
N GLY A 17 -5.88 20.81 -7.49
CA GLY A 17 -7.13 21.04 -6.75
C GLY A 17 -8.30 21.46 -7.64
N ALA A 18 -8.13 21.44 -8.97
CA ALA A 18 -9.20 21.80 -9.91
C ALA A 18 -10.09 20.59 -10.23
N ASN A 19 -11.39 20.85 -10.39
CA ASN A 19 -12.43 19.83 -10.59
C ASN A 19 -12.32 19.05 -11.92
N SER A 20 -11.38 19.40 -12.81
CA SER A 20 -11.04 18.61 -13.99
C SER A 20 -9.73 19.10 -14.62
N ALA A 21 -8.91 18.17 -15.13
CA ALA A 21 -7.78 18.45 -16.00
C ALA A 21 -7.97 17.68 -17.31
N ALA A 22 -7.71 18.34 -18.45
CA ALA A 22 -7.72 17.70 -19.76
C ALA A 22 -6.27 17.52 -20.24
N LEU A 23 -5.90 16.26 -20.51
CA LEU A 23 -4.61 15.93 -21.11
C LEU A 23 -4.82 15.69 -22.61
N LEU A 24 -4.25 16.56 -23.45
CA LEU A 24 -4.21 16.35 -24.89
C LEU A 24 -2.79 15.95 -25.30
N LEU A 25 -2.65 14.72 -25.79
CA LEU A 25 -1.42 14.23 -26.40
C LEU A 25 -1.55 14.40 -27.91
N THR A 26 -0.69 15.24 -28.50
CA THR A 26 -0.58 15.37 -29.95
C THR A 26 0.79 14.88 -30.41
N MET A 27 0.79 13.92 -31.32
CA MET A 27 2.01 13.51 -32.02
C MET A 27 2.26 14.49 -33.18
N GLY A 28 3.39 15.19 -33.12
CA GLY A 28 3.86 16.05 -34.21
C GLY A 28 4.53 15.25 -35.34
N ASP A 29 4.84 15.96 -36.42
CA ASP A 29 5.42 15.44 -37.65
C ASP A 29 6.75 14.68 -37.39
N GLN A 30 6.90 13.50 -37.99
CA GLN A 30 8.10 12.70 -37.84
C GLN A 30 9.17 13.16 -38.83
N THR A 31 10.21 13.81 -38.33
CA THR A 31 11.41 14.11 -39.12
C THR A 31 12.64 13.61 -38.37
N GLU A 32 13.49 12.86 -39.07
CA GLU A 32 14.85 12.47 -38.66
C GLU A 32 14.99 11.91 -37.23
N GLY A 33 14.22 10.87 -36.87
CA GLY A 33 14.45 10.11 -35.63
C GLY A 33 14.14 10.85 -34.33
N HIS A 34 13.59 12.06 -34.42
CA HIS A 34 13.09 12.82 -33.28
C HIS A 34 11.57 12.93 -33.37
N PHE A 35 10.90 12.70 -32.25
CA PHE A 35 9.50 13.04 -32.08
C PHE A 35 9.38 14.07 -30.97
N THR A 36 8.50 15.04 -31.15
CA THR A 36 8.18 16.04 -30.15
C THR A 36 6.81 15.71 -29.57
N ILE A 37 6.73 15.59 -28.24
CA ILE A 37 5.46 15.49 -27.53
C ILE A 37 5.22 16.83 -26.86
N THR A 38 4.15 17.51 -27.28
CA THR A 38 3.72 18.76 -26.67
C THR A 38 2.63 18.45 -25.65
N LEU A 39 2.84 18.88 -24.41
CA LEU A 39 1.86 18.80 -23.33
C LEU A 39 1.21 20.17 -23.17
N ASP A 40 -0.07 20.29 -23.53
CA ASP A 40 -0.85 21.52 -23.32
C ASP A 40 -1.79 21.33 -22.13
N LEU A 41 -1.45 21.95 -21.00
CA LEU A 41 -2.20 21.88 -19.76
C LEU A 41 -3.12 23.11 -19.63
N LYS A 42 -4.29 23.07 -20.27
CA LYS A 42 -5.29 24.14 -20.15
C LYS A 42 -6.06 24.01 -18.84
N GLY A 43 -6.17 25.13 -18.10
CA GLY A 43 -6.94 25.23 -16.85
C GLY A 43 -6.10 25.21 -15.57
N LEU A 44 -4.77 25.02 -15.66
CA LEU A 44 -3.85 25.27 -14.55
C LEU A 44 -3.48 26.76 -14.55
N THR A 45 -4.37 27.59 -14.02
CA THR A 45 -4.06 29.00 -13.80
C THR A 45 -3.26 29.15 -12.51
N ASP A 46 -2.10 29.78 -12.67
CA ASP A 46 -1.19 30.32 -11.66
C ASP A 46 -0.06 29.41 -11.15
N SER A 47 1.13 29.70 -11.71
CA SER A 47 2.47 29.69 -11.09
C SER A 47 3.05 28.40 -10.50
N GLY A 48 2.50 27.23 -10.78
CA GLY A 48 3.19 25.95 -10.53
C GLY A 48 4.31 25.69 -11.54
N MET A 49 5.57 25.65 -11.12
CA MET A 49 6.67 25.16 -11.96
C MET A 49 6.38 23.71 -12.39
N VAL A 50 6.28 23.48 -13.69
CA VAL A 50 6.26 22.13 -14.28
C VAL A 50 7.71 21.72 -14.51
N THR A 51 8.27 20.88 -13.64
CA THR A 51 9.53 20.18 -13.89
C THR A 51 9.22 18.90 -14.65
N ALA A 52 9.58 18.85 -15.93
CA ALA A 52 9.57 17.62 -16.71
C ALA A 52 10.98 17.03 -16.71
N GLU A 53 11.19 15.91 -16.01
CA GLU A 53 12.41 15.12 -16.16
C GLU A 53 12.20 14.11 -17.29
N VAL A 54 12.94 14.30 -18.39
CA VAL A 54 12.93 13.36 -19.51
C VAL A 54 13.96 12.27 -19.20
N PHE A 55 13.49 11.10 -18.77
CA PHE A 55 14.33 9.91 -18.72
C PHE A 55 14.56 9.43 -20.15
N GLN A 56 15.78 9.61 -20.66
CA GLN A 56 16.23 8.89 -21.85
C GLN A 56 16.65 7.48 -21.42
N PRO A 57 15.97 6.42 -21.89
CA PRO A 57 16.48 5.08 -21.67
C PRO A 57 17.80 4.96 -22.43
N LEU A 58 18.89 4.66 -21.70
CA LEU A 58 20.14 4.26 -22.31
C LEU A 58 19.86 2.98 -23.12
N TYR A 59 19.93 3.11 -24.44
CA TYR A 59 19.96 1.97 -25.34
C TYR A 59 21.24 1.18 -25.06
N GLU A 60 21.11 -0.04 -24.52
CA GLU A 60 21.98 -1.14 -24.92
C GLU A 60 21.38 -2.50 -24.52
N ASN A 61 21.34 -3.39 -25.51
CA ASN A 61 21.11 -4.84 -25.50
C ASN A 61 19.66 -5.38 -25.67
N PRO A 62 19.28 -5.88 -26.86
CA PRO A 62 17.99 -6.52 -27.11
C PRO A 62 18.07 -8.00 -26.73
N GLY A 63 17.93 -8.29 -25.45
CA GLY A 63 17.87 -9.67 -24.96
C GLY A 63 17.32 -9.73 -23.54
N LEU A 64 16.02 -9.98 -23.43
CA LEU A 64 15.20 -10.11 -22.21
C LEU A 64 15.04 -8.83 -21.37
N ASP A 65 13.81 -8.28 -21.33
CA ASP A 65 13.15 -7.92 -20.07
C ASP A 65 11.68 -7.52 -20.26
N ILE A 66 10.80 -8.48 -19.95
CA ILE A 66 9.61 -8.25 -19.11
C ILE A 66 10.07 -7.39 -17.93
N MET A 67 9.29 -6.39 -17.48
CA MET A 67 9.56 -5.70 -16.21
C MET A 67 9.87 -6.77 -15.16
N GLN A 68 11.15 -6.97 -14.85
CA GLN A 68 11.54 -7.80 -13.74
C GLN A 68 10.97 -7.09 -12.52
N PRO A 69 10.37 -7.83 -11.56
CA PRO A 69 10.20 -7.25 -10.25
C PRO A 69 11.54 -6.62 -9.87
N VAL A 70 11.50 -5.37 -9.38
CA VAL A 70 12.66 -4.74 -8.75
C VAL A 70 13.32 -5.83 -7.95
N GLN A 71 14.57 -6.17 -8.28
CA GLN A 71 15.29 -7.24 -7.61
C GLN A 71 15.02 -7.06 -6.13
N ASN A 72 14.42 -8.08 -5.52
CA ASN A 72 14.36 -8.19 -4.08
C ASN A 72 15.81 -7.96 -3.64
N TYR A 73 16.10 -6.77 -3.13
CA TYR A 73 17.24 -6.63 -2.26
C TYR A 73 16.97 -7.68 -1.21
N ASP A 74 17.85 -8.69 -1.14
CA ASP A 74 18.00 -9.54 0.03
C ASP A 74 18.32 -8.57 1.18
N TYR A 75 17.28 -7.94 1.71
CA TYR A 75 17.33 -7.23 2.96
C TYR A 75 17.50 -8.34 3.97
N ASP A 76 18.73 -8.40 4.47
CA ASP A 76 19.21 -9.30 5.49
C ASP A 76 18.36 -9.09 6.75
N TYR A 77 17.18 -9.70 6.77
CA TYR A 77 16.33 -9.82 7.95
C TYR A 77 17.14 -10.66 8.95
N GLN A 78 17.86 -9.97 9.82
CA GLN A 78 18.60 -10.56 10.92
C GLN A 78 17.57 -10.97 11.99
N PRO A 79 17.27 -12.27 12.16
CA PRO A 79 16.30 -12.71 13.14
C PRO A 79 16.92 -12.54 14.53
N GLY A 80 16.46 -11.53 15.25
CA GLY A 80 16.87 -11.28 16.63
C GLY A 80 16.61 -9.85 17.09
N LEU A 81 15.68 -9.71 18.04
CA LEU A 81 15.43 -8.55 18.91
C LEU A 81 14.48 -7.44 18.43
N TRP A 82 13.91 -7.51 17.23
CA TRP A 82 12.98 -6.47 16.75
C TRP A 82 11.54 -6.87 17.07
N THR A 83 10.99 -6.32 18.16
CA THR A 83 9.54 -6.37 18.41
C THR A 83 8.83 -5.38 17.51
N VAL A 84 7.56 -5.61 17.16
CA VAL A 84 6.75 -4.63 16.40
C VAL A 84 6.81 -3.25 17.05
N SER A 85 6.75 -3.17 18.38
CA SER A 85 6.94 -1.90 19.11
C SER A 85 8.27 -1.21 18.81
N SER A 86 9.39 -1.93 18.78
CA SER A 86 10.71 -1.36 18.51
C SER A 86 10.86 -0.81 17.08
N LEU A 87 10.18 -1.41 16.10
CA LEU A 87 10.18 -0.94 14.71
C LEU A 87 9.51 0.43 14.56
N PHE A 88 8.56 0.73 15.45
CA PHE A 88 7.68 1.88 15.40
C PHE A 88 7.83 2.79 16.63
N ASP A 89 8.94 2.69 17.34
CA ASP A 89 9.18 3.36 18.63
C ASP A 89 9.32 4.88 18.53
N THR A 90 9.81 5.37 17.38
CA THR A 90 10.07 6.79 17.16
C THR A 90 9.67 7.23 15.77
N SER A 91 9.28 8.50 15.63
CA SER A 91 8.98 9.14 14.33
C SER A 91 7.97 8.33 13.51
N THR A 92 6.95 7.78 14.17
CA THR A 92 5.92 6.93 13.57
C THR A 92 4.62 7.69 13.35
N TYR A 93 3.96 7.41 12.23
CA TYR A 93 2.68 8.00 11.85
C TYR A 93 1.66 6.92 11.52
N PHE A 94 0.48 7.00 12.14
CA PHE A 94 -0.70 6.28 11.65
C PHE A 94 -1.26 7.04 10.45
N VAL A 95 -1.44 6.36 9.33
CA VAL A 95 -1.98 6.95 8.10
C VAL A 95 -3.25 6.22 7.70
N VAL A 96 -4.37 6.91 7.84
CA VAL A 96 -5.67 6.48 7.29
C VAL A 96 -6.03 7.33 6.07
N GLY A 97 -6.95 6.87 5.24
CA GLY A 97 -7.46 7.69 4.14
C GLY A 97 -8.43 8.79 4.61
N ASP A 98 -8.53 9.89 3.88
CA ASP A 98 -9.55 10.93 4.08
C ASP A 98 -10.97 10.35 3.95
N ALA A 99 -11.13 9.32 3.10
CA ALA A 99 -12.37 8.61 2.87
C ALA A 99 -12.48 7.31 3.69
N ALA A 100 -11.56 7.07 4.63
CA ALA A 100 -11.55 5.86 5.44
C ALA A 100 -12.78 5.77 6.34
N TYR A 101 -13.21 4.55 6.66
CA TYR A 101 -14.29 4.36 7.61
C TYR A 101 -13.81 4.70 9.02
N THR A 102 -14.74 5.09 9.91
CA THR A 102 -14.40 5.33 11.32
C THR A 102 -13.78 4.11 11.99
N THR A 103 -14.08 2.91 11.49
CA THR A 103 -13.50 1.64 11.91
C THR A 103 -12.02 1.49 11.57
N ASP A 104 -11.52 2.13 10.50
CA ASP A 104 -10.09 2.19 10.21
C ASP A 104 -9.35 3.03 11.27
N VAL A 105 -9.97 4.13 11.71
CA VAL A 105 -9.46 4.96 12.82
C VAL A 105 -9.51 4.21 14.16
N LEU A 106 -10.57 3.44 14.42
CA LEU A 106 -10.65 2.55 15.59
C LEU A 106 -9.55 1.47 15.54
N GLY A 107 -9.26 0.93 14.35
CA GLY A 107 -8.17 0.00 14.11
C GLY A 107 -6.80 0.60 14.46
N ALA A 108 -6.49 1.79 13.91
CA ALA A 108 -5.27 2.52 14.23
C ALA A 108 -5.14 2.82 15.74
N THR A 109 -6.24 3.16 16.41
CA THR A 109 -6.26 3.40 17.86
C THR A 109 -5.91 2.13 18.66
N LYS A 110 -6.39 0.97 18.24
CA LYS A 110 -6.02 -0.32 18.86
C LYS A 110 -4.54 -0.64 18.67
N LEU A 111 -4.00 -0.40 17.48
CA LEU A 111 -2.56 -0.57 17.21
C LEU A 111 -1.71 0.35 18.09
N SER A 112 -2.10 1.63 18.26
CA SER A 112 -1.43 2.56 19.18
C SER A 112 -1.36 2.00 20.61
N TYR A 113 -2.48 1.48 21.13
CA TYR A 113 -2.52 0.86 22.46
C TYR A 113 -1.55 -0.34 22.56
N ALA A 114 -1.47 -1.16 21.52
CA ALA A 114 -0.61 -2.32 21.48
C ALA A 114 0.87 -1.93 21.43
N LEU A 115 1.24 -0.91 20.64
CA LEU A 115 2.61 -0.38 20.59
C LEU A 115 3.05 0.09 21.98
N ALA A 116 2.22 0.88 22.66
CA ALA A 116 2.49 1.31 24.02
C ALA A 116 2.64 0.13 24.99
N SER A 117 1.74 -0.86 24.89
CA SER A 117 1.79 -2.09 25.71
C SER A 117 3.03 -2.94 25.39
N GLY A 118 3.52 -2.89 24.16
CA GLY A 118 4.74 -3.52 23.71
C GLY A 118 6.02 -2.75 24.03
N GLY A 119 5.93 -1.59 24.69
CA GLY A 119 7.07 -0.80 25.15
C GLY A 119 7.49 0.36 24.24
N SER A 120 6.68 0.74 23.25
CA SER A 120 6.90 1.97 22.48
C SER A 120 6.87 3.19 23.41
N LEU A 121 7.89 4.03 23.31
CA LEU A 121 8.05 5.24 24.13
C LEU A 121 7.31 6.43 23.56
N GLU A 122 7.21 6.53 22.23
CA GLU A 122 6.43 7.56 21.55
C GLU A 122 5.04 7.02 21.18
N ASN A 123 4.05 7.91 21.22
CA ASN A 123 2.74 7.64 20.64
C ASN A 123 2.78 8.11 19.19
N PRO A 124 2.55 7.22 18.21
CA PRO A 124 2.51 7.63 16.81
C PRO A 124 1.44 8.71 16.58
N GLU A 125 1.76 9.68 15.72
CA GLU A 125 0.80 10.71 15.37
C GLU A 125 -0.19 10.22 14.32
N GLY A 126 -1.47 10.59 14.47
CA GLY A 126 -2.48 10.32 13.45
C GLY A 126 -2.43 11.32 12.31
N ARG A 127 -2.49 10.81 11.07
CA ARG A 127 -2.63 11.58 9.84
C ARG A 127 -3.68 10.93 8.95
N THR A 128 -4.41 11.76 8.20
CA THR A 128 -5.00 11.29 6.96
C THR A 128 -3.98 11.38 5.83
N ASP A 129 -4.22 10.74 4.69
CA ASP A 129 -3.32 10.79 3.54
C ASP A 129 -3.05 12.21 3.04
N SER A 130 -4.04 13.12 3.13
CA SER A 130 -3.86 14.53 2.76
C SER A 130 -3.14 15.39 3.80
N LEU A 131 -3.20 14.99 5.07
CA LEU A 131 -2.51 15.68 6.18
C LEU A 131 -1.08 15.19 6.39
N LEU A 132 -0.73 14.02 5.84
CA LEU A 132 0.62 13.47 5.91
C LEU A 132 1.57 14.36 5.10
N THR A 133 2.46 15.08 5.80
CA THR A 133 3.40 15.94 5.10
C THR A 133 4.43 15.12 4.32
N ARG A 134 4.99 15.71 3.27
CA ARG A 134 6.04 15.05 2.47
C ARG A 134 7.21 14.57 3.34
N ARG A 135 7.63 15.37 4.33
CA ARG A 135 8.73 15.00 5.22
C ARG A 135 8.38 13.77 6.06
N GLU A 136 7.20 13.74 6.65
CA GLU A 136 6.72 12.60 7.46
C GLU A 136 6.59 11.34 6.59
N ARG A 137 6.03 11.47 5.39
CA ARG A 137 5.89 10.36 4.43
C ARG A 137 7.23 9.79 3.99
N ASP A 138 8.20 10.67 3.68
CA ASP A 138 9.47 10.28 3.07
C ASP A 138 10.52 9.85 4.13
N GLN A 139 10.35 10.22 5.41
CA GLN A 139 11.35 9.97 6.47
C GLN A 139 10.82 9.20 7.69
N GLY A 140 9.52 9.25 7.95
CA GLY A 140 8.91 8.64 9.14
C GLY A 140 8.51 7.18 8.95
N ASN A 141 8.47 6.43 10.04
CA ASN A 141 7.88 5.10 10.02
C ASN A 141 6.36 5.23 9.82
N LEU A 142 5.77 4.36 9.01
CA LEU A 142 4.35 4.47 8.66
C LEU A 142 3.59 3.22 9.10
N ILE A 143 2.44 3.41 9.75
CA ILE A 143 1.46 2.37 9.98
C ILE A 143 0.20 2.77 9.24
N ILE A 144 0.00 2.18 8.07
CA ILE A 144 -1.04 2.54 7.13
C ILE A 144 -2.21 1.59 7.35
N VAL A 145 -3.37 2.15 7.70
CA VAL A 145 -4.59 1.39 7.99
C VAL A 145 -5.66 1.77 6.98
N GLY A 146 -6.33 0.76 6.41
CA GLY A 146 -7.36 0.94 5.38
C GLY A 146 -6.84 0.62 3.97
N GLY A 147 -7.73 0.09 3.14
CA GLY A 147 -7.37 -0.44 1.83
C GLY A 147 -7.18 0.61 0.73
N PRO A 148 -6.62 0.18 -0.43
CA PRO A 148 -6.34 1.03 -1.60
C PRO A 148 -7.53 1.87 -2.09
N ALA A 149 -8.76 1.40 -1.86
CA ALA A 149 -9.98 2.08 -2.28
C ALA A 149 -10.23 3.40 -1.54
N VAL A 150 -9.76 3.51 -0.29
CA VAL A 150 -10.01 4.67 0.58
C VAL A 150 -8.74 5.36 1.04
N ASN A 151 -7.59 4.69 0.98
CA ASN A 151 -6.29 5.19 1.42
C ASN A 151 -5.26 5.12 0.27
N PRO A 152 -4.98 6.24 -0.42
CA PRO A 152 -3.98 6.30 -1.50
C PRO A 152 -2.58 5.88 -1.06
N THR A 153 -2.21 6.11 0.21
CA THR A 153 -0.91 5.67 0.76
C THR A 153 -0.80 4.15 0.79
N ALA A 154 -1.91 3.42 1.01
CA ALA A 154 -1.93 1.96 0.90
C ALA A 154 -1.68 1.49 -0.54
N THR A 155 -2.20 2.22 -1.54
CA THR A 155 -1.91 1.95 -2.96
C THR A 155 -0.42 2.13 -3.26
N GLU A 156 0.17 3.23 -2.81
CA GLU A 156 1.58 3.56 -3.03
C GLU A 156 2.51 2.47 -2.46
N PHE A 157 2.44 2.22 -1.16
CA PHE A 157 3.35 1.27 -0.50
C PHE A 157 3.01 -0.19 -0.80
N GLY A 158 1.73 -0.51 -1.05
CA GLY A 158 1.33 -1.82 -1.56
C GLY A 158 2.03 -2.12 -2.89
N GLY A 159 2.13 -1.13 -3.78
CA GLY A 159 2.89 -1.23 -5.03
C GLY A 159 4.37 -1.52 -4.81
N TYR A 160 5.03 -0.81 -3.88
CA TYR A 160 6.44 -1.04 -3.56
C TYR A 160 6.71 -2.46 -3.02
N PHE A 161 5.77 -3.01 -2.25
CA PHE A 161 5.89 -4.36 -1.67
C PHE A 161 5.29 -5.47 -2.54
N GLY A 162 4.94 -5.17 -3.79
CA GLY A 162 4.37 -6.18 -4.71
C GLY A 162 3.03 -6.77 -4.23
N ILE A 163 2.31 -6.03 -3.39
CA ILE A 163 0.95 -6.40 -2.96
C ILE A 163 0.00 -5.96 -4.05
N SER A 164 -0.80 -6.90 -4.53
CA SER A 164 -1.82 -6.67 -5.54
C SER A 164 -3.14 -7.29 -5.13
N TYR A 165 -4.23 -6.84 -5.74
CA TYR A 165 -5.53 -7.47 -5.57
C TYR A 165 -6.24 -7.66 -6.90
N ARG A 166 -7.16 -8.62 -6.92
CA ARG A 166 -8.13 -8.78 -8.00
C ARG A 166 -9.52 -8.67 -7.42
N HIS A 167 -10.32 -7.79 -8.01
CA HIS A 167 -11.72 -7.64 -7.65
C HIS A 167 -12.58 -7.99 -8.87
N LYS A 168 -13.43 -9.00 -8.71
CA LYS A 168 -14.53 -9.30 -9.62
C LYS A 168 -15.84 -8.94 -8.90
N PRO A 169 -16.49 -7.83 -9.29
CA PRO A 169 -17.69 -7.36 -8.60
C PRO A 169 -18.73 -8.46 -8.43
N GLN A 170 -19.26 -8.59 -7.21
CA GLN A 170 -20.28 -9.58 -6.82
C GLN A 170 -19.87 -11.05 -6.95
N GLU A 171 -18.61 -11.34 -7.28
CA GLU A 171 -18.09 -12.70 -7.42
C GLU A 171 -16.99 -12.95 -6.39
N SER A 172 -15.89 -12.20 -6.46
CA SER A 172 -14.72 -12.50 -5.63
C SER A 172 -13.79 -11.32 -5.43
N PHE A 173 -13.03 -11.41 -4.35
CA PHE A 173 -11.89 -10.56 -4.08
C PHE A 173 -10.68 -11.43 -3.72
N SER A 174 -9.48 -11.09 -4.17
CA SER A 174 -8.27 -11.76 -3.71
C SER A 174 -7.13 -10.77 -3.52
N ILE A 175 -6.31 -11.02 -2.50
CA ILE A 175 -5.06 -10.29 -2.23
C ILE A 175 -3.90 -11.24 -2.52
N THR A 176 -2.87 -10.75 -3.18
CA THR A 176 -1.68 -11.52 -3.56
C THR A 176 -0.41 -10.75 -3.22
N CYS A 177 0.55 -11.42 -2.59
CA CYS A 177 1.87 -10.91 -2.28
C CYS A 177 2.84 -12.10 -2.23
N GLU A 178 4.01 -11.99 -2.88
CA GLU A 178 5.08 -13.01 -2.81
C GLU A 178 4.66 -14.47 -3.06
N ARG A 179 3.81 -14.69 -4.06
CA ARG A 179 3.21 -16.02 -4.40
C ARG A 179 2.26 -16.58 -3.34
N LYS A 180 2.00 -15.85 -2.26
CA LYS A 180 0.90 -16.13 -1.32
C LYS A 180 -0.34 -15.37 -1.78
N ASN A 181 -1.49 -15.97 -1.51
CA ASN A 181 -2.77 -15.43 -1.94
C ASN A 181 -3.86 -15.80 -0.94
N ILE A 182 -4.75 -14.86 -0.67
CA ILE A 182 -5.97 -15.12 0.08
C ILE A 182 -7.17 -14.67 -0.75
N TYR A 183 -8.21 -15.50 -0.74
CA TYR A 183 -9.39 -15.38 -1.60
C TYR A 183 -10.66 -15.23 -0.75
N LEU A 184 -11.53 -14.32 -1.14
CA LEU A 184 -12.86 -14.09 -0.57
C LEU A 184 -13.91 -14.32 -1.65
N ASP A 185 -14.84 -15.23 -1.36
CA ASP A 185 -16.10 -15.34 -2.09
C ASP A 185 -17.04 -14.24 -1.60
N LEU A 186 -17.43 -13.32 -2.49
CA LEU A 186 -18.28 -12.19 -2.11
C LEU A 186 -19.71 -12.60 -1.77
N ALA A 187 -20.12 -13.84 -2.05
CA ALA A 187 -21.38 -14.39 -1.56
C ALA A 187 -21.37 -14.66 -0.03
N LEU A 188 -20.19 -14.73 0.59
CA LEU A 188 -20.02 -14.93 2.03
C LEU A 188 -19.96 -13.61 2.82
N TYR A 189 -19.69 -12.49 2.15
CA TYR A 189 -19.76 -11.15 2.72
C TYR A 189 -21.22 -10.79 3.09
N PRO A 190 -21.51 -10.15 4.24
CA PRO A 190 -20.58 -9.51 5.19
C PRO A 190 -20.11 -10.40 6.36
N TYR A 191 -20.26 -11.72 6.27
CA TYR A 191 -19.95 -12.65 7.36
C TYR A 191 -18.56 -13.27 7.26
N GLU A 192 -17.87 -13.06 6.15
CA GLU A 192 -16.45 -13.33 6.01
C GLU A 192 -15.77 -12.12 5.39
N ASP A 193 -14.54 -11.86 5.80
CA ASP A 193 -13.66 -10.88 5.19
C ASP A 193 -12.20 -11.34 5.31
N ILE A 194 -11.33 -10.77 4.49
CA ILE A 194 -9.91 -11.11 4.40
C ILE A 194 -9.07 -9.86 4.56
N CYS A 195 -7.86 -10.02 5.08
CA CYS A 195 -6.93 -8.93 5.34
C CYS A 195 -5.50 -9.35 5.05
N ILE A 196 -4.70 -8.40 4.59
CA ILE A 196 -3.24 -8.50 4.60
C ILE A 196 -2.68 -7.60 5.69
N VAL A 197 -1.76 -8.17 6.46
CA VAL A 197 -0.80 -7.42 7.27
C VAL A 197 0.57 -7.61 6.63
N TYR A 198 1.26 -6.53 6.34
CA TYR A 198 2.61 -6.57 5.79
C TYR A 198 3.49 -5.59 6.55
N ILE A 199 4.64 -6.04 7.04
CA ILE A 199 5.67 -5.23 7.67
C ILE A 199 6.90 -5.30 6.77
N GLY A 200 7.40 -4.16 6.31
CA GLY A 200 8.60 -4.12 5.49
C GLY A 200 9.37 -2.84 5.69
N GLN A 201 10.60 -2.83 5.20
CA GLN A 201 11.40 -1.62 5.12
C GLN A 201 11.31 -1.06 3.70
N PHE A 202 11.14 0.25 3.59
CA PHE A 202 11.27 0.96 2.32
C PHE A 202 12.29 2.08 2.51
N ASP A 203 13.39 2.05 1.78
CA ASP A 203 14.57 2.89 2.03
C ASP A 203 15.07 2.70 3.48
N THR A 204 15.05 3.73 4.34
CA THR A 204 15.54 3.64 5.72
C THR A 204 14.43 3.55 6.78
N ARG A 205 13.16 3.41 6.39
CA ARG A 205 12.01 3.49 7.32
C ARG A 205 11.16 2.23 7.31
N ASN A 206 10.55 1.91 8.45
CA ASN A 206 9.65 0.79 8.62
C ASN A 206 8.23 1.18 8.19
N VAL A 207 7.57 0.27 7.49
CA VAL A 207 6.19 0.44 7.01
C VAL A 207 5.39 -0.79 7.38
N MET A 208 4.27 -0.58 8.06
CA MET A 208 3.23 -1.58 8.27
C MET A 208 2.02 -1.22 7.43
N LEU A 209 1.53 -2.16 6.63
CA LEU A 209 0.25 -2.10 5.94
C LEU A 209 -0.73 -3.02 6.64
N VAL A 210 -1.92 -2.50 6.99
CA VAL A 210 -3.04 -3.29 7.49
C VAL A 210 -4.28 -2.92 6.69
N TRP A 211 -4.71 -3.81 5.81
CA TRP A 211 -5.92 -3.56 5.04
C TRP A 211 -6.65 -4.83 4.58
N GLY A 212 -7.98 -4.77 4.60
CA GLY A 212 -8.87 -5.82 4.10
C GLY A 212 -9.70 -5.39 2.90
N TYR A 213 -10.60 -6.26 2.45
CA TYR A 213 -11.53 -5.93 1.36
C TYR A 213 -12.49 -4.83 1.81
N GLU A 214 -13.12 -5.00 2.97
CA GLU A 214 -13.98 -4.01 3.62
C GLU A 214 -13.49 -3.73 5.05
N TRP A 215 -14.26 -2.95 5.80
CA TRP A 215 -13.87 -2.52 7.14
C TRP A 215 -13.70 -3.68 8.12
N GLN A 216 -14.44 -4.79 7.97
CA GLN A 216 -14.36 -5.95 8.86
C GLN A 216 -12.98 -6.59 8.77
N GLY A 217 -12.46 -6.77 7.55
CA GLY A 217 -11.14 -7.30 7.30
C GLY A 217 -10.05 -6.39 7.84
N THR A 218 -10.10 -5.09 7.53
CA THR A 218 -9.11 -4.12 8.04
C THR A 218 -9.11 -4.08 9.58
N TYR A 219 -10.29 -4.07 10.20
CA TYR A 219 -10.43 -4.04 11.64
C TYR A 219 -9.99 -5.36 12.29
N ALA A 220 -10.22 -6.51 11.64
CA ALA A 220 -9.68 -7.81 12.07
C ALA A 220 -8.15 -7.81 12.06
N GLY A 221 -7.51 -7.35 10.98
CA GLY A 221 -6.05 -7.21 10.96
C GLY A 221 -5.53 -6.28 12.03
N SER A 222 -6.21 -5.16 12.27
CA SER A 222 -5.85 -4.21 13.32
C SER A 222 -6.01 -4.82 14.72
N MET A 223 -7.08 -5.57 14.97
CA MET A 223 -7.29 -6.29 16.24
C MET A 223 -6.23 -7.36 16.46
N PHE A 224 -5.90 -8.12 15.43
CA PHE A 224 -4.89 -9.17 15.49
C PHE A 224 -3.53 -8.60 15.84
N MET A 225 -3.16 -7.50 15.17
CA MET A 225 -1.90 -6.79 15.43
C MET A 225 -1.95 -5.92 16.70
N ALA A 226 -3.11 -5.79 17.35
CA ALA A 226 -3.24 -5.08 18.61
C ALA A 226 -3.02 -5.97 19.85
N ASP A 227 -2.70 -7.25 19.65
CA ASP A 227 -2.37 -8.20 20.72
C ASP A 227 -0.88 -8.57 20.63
N PRO A 228 -0.03 -8.09 21.56
CA PRO A 228 1.40 -8.42 21.55
C PRO A 228 1.72 -9.93 21.62
N VAL A 229 0.78 -10.76 22.08
CA VAL A 229 0.95 -12.23 22.05
C VAL A 229 1.06 -12.73 20.61
N THR A 230 0.32 -12.13 19.66
CA THR A 230 0.41 -12.52 18.25
C THR A 230 1.75 -12.14 17.65
N TRP A 231 2.36 -11.04 18.09
CA TRP A 231 3.69 -10.64 17.62
C TRP A 231 4.76 -11.66 18.00
N GLU A 232 4.72 -12.20 19.23
CA GLU A 232 5.66 -13.26 19.62
C GLU A 232 5.37 -14.56 18.85
N GLN A 233 4.09 -14.90 18.66
CA GLN A 233 3.70 -16.08 17.91
C GLN A 233 4.17 -16.04 16.45
N TYR A 234 4.17 -14.86 15.84
CA TYR A 234 4.53 -14.62 14.44
C TYR A 234 5.76 -13.72 14.30
N LYS A 235 6.72 -13.81 15.24
CA LYS A 235 7.86 -12.88 15.31
C LYS A 235 8.80 -12.92 14.10
N ASP A 236 8.86 -14.06 13.43
CA ASP A 236 9.67 -14.27 12.24
C ASP A 236 8.87 -13.96 10.95
N ALA A 237 7.58 -13.61 11.08
CA ALA A 237 6.72 -13.33 9.94
C ALA A 237 6.63 -11.83 9.67
N TYR A 238 6.78 -11.45 8.41
CA TYR A 238 6.62 -10.07 7.92
C TYR A 238 5.36 -9.91 7.05
N LEU A 239 4.77 -11.02 6.60
CA LEU A 239 3.52 -11.05 5.85
C LEU A 239 2.55 -11.99 6.55
N LEU A 240 1.33 -11.53 6.83
CA LEU A 240 0.20 -12.33 7.30
C LEU A 240 -1.00 -12.13 6.38
N LEU A 241 -1.62 -13.24 5.96
CA LEU A 241 -2.91 -13.25 5.27
C LEU A 241 -3.95 -13.80 6.24
N LEU A 242 -4.87 -12.93 6.64
CA LEU A 242 -5.83 -13.15 7.69
C LEU A 242 -7.23 -13.33 7.12
N ARG A 243 -8.02 -14.21 7.75
CA ARG A 243 -9.46 -14.30 7.52
C ARG A 243 -10.21 -14.09 8.82
N TRP A 244 -11.25 -13.26 8.77
CA TRP A 244 -12.28 -13.19 9.79
C TRP A 244 -13.55 -13.91 9.32
N LYS A 245 -14.19 -14.66 10.22
CA LYS A 245 -15.49 -15.32 9.99
C LYS A 245 -16.43 -15.08 11.15
N ASP A 246 -17.55 -14.41 10.89
CA ASP A 246 -18.63 -14.20 11.86
C ASP A 246 -19.40 -15.51 12.13
N TYR A 247 -18.91 -16.31 13.07
CA TYR A 247 -19.50 -17.62 13.38
C TYR A 247 -20.80 -17.48 14.15
N ASN A 248 -20.90 -16.46 14.99
CA ASN A 248 -22.05 -16.25 15.87
C ASN A 248 -23.14 -15.37 15.24
N ARG A 249 -22.86 -14.76 14.07
CA ARG A 249 -23.75 -13.89 13.27
C ARG A 249 -24.13 -12.59 13.98
N ASP A 250 -23.27 -12.07 14.86
CA ASP A 250 -23.49 -10.81 15.57
C ASP A 250 -22.97 -9.57 14.82
N GLY A 251 -22.23 -9.78 13.71
CA GLY A 251 -21.65 -8.72 12.89
C GLY A 251 -20.47 -8.01 13.52
N LEU A 252 -19.93 -8.51 14.63
CA LEU A 252 -18.79 -7.94 15.34
C LEU A 252 -17.52 -8.73 15.03
N VAL A 253 -16.41 -8.01 14.87
CA VAL A 253 -15.11 -8.66 14.73
C VAL A 253 -14.59 -9.07 16.11
N GLN A 254 -14.37 -10.36 16.29
CA GLN A 254 -13.89 -10.93 17.55
C GLN A 254 -12.57 -11.68 17.34
N MET A 255 -11.62 -11.57 18.27
CA MET A 255 -10.29 -12.17 18.12
C MET A 255 -10.33 -13.69 17.89
N ALA A 256 -11.28 -14.40 18.51
CA ALA A 256 -11.46 -15.84 18.37
C ALA A 256 -11.94 -16.27 16.96
N GLU A 257 -12.41 -15.32 16.15
CA GLU A 257 -12.93 -15.54 14.79
C GLU A 257 -11.88 -15.22 13.70
N ILE A 258 -10.71 -14.75 14.12
CA ILE A 258 -9.61 -14.36 13.22
C ILE A 258 -8.63 -15.52 13.10
N THR A 259 -8.28 -15.86 11.87
CA THR A 259 -7.33 -16.94 11.56
C THR A 259 -6.26 -16.46 10.60
N VAL A 260 -5.03 -16.90 10.81
CA VAL A 260 -3.93 -16.73 9.84
C VAL A 260 -4.00 -17.90 8.86
N GLU A 261 -4.28 -17.62 7.58
CA GLU A 261 -4.34 -18.68 6.55
C GLU A 261 -2.96 -18.94 5.96
N GLN A 262 -2.16 -17.90 5.77
CA GLN A 262 -0.81 -17.96 5.23
C GLN A 262 0.06 -16.86 5.83
N PHE A 263 1.36 -17.12 5.94
CA PHE A 263 2.35 -16.14 6.37
C PHE A 263 3.71 -16.38 5.70
N ALA A 264 4.54 -15.35 5.60
CA ALA A 264 5.95 -15.42 5.19
C ALA A 264 6.82 -14.94 6.34
#